data_AF-A0A350P0N5-F1
#
_entry.id   AF-A0A350P0N5-F1
#
_cell.length_a   1.000
_cell.length_b   1.000
_cell.length_c   1.000
_cell.angle_alpha   90.00
_cell.angle_beta   90.00
_cell.angle_gamma   90.00
#
_symmetry.space_group_name_H-M   'P 1'
#
loop_
_entity.id
_entity.type
_entity.pdbx_description
1 polymer ?
#
loop_
_entity_poly.entity_id
_entity_poly.type
_entity_poly.pdbx_seq_one_letter_code
_entity_poly.pdbx_strand_id
1 'polypeptide(L)'
;QLKVSERLSIFQNNFPDGKLVIKEFPTGTATVNTLRALMVQLKNYEEFEPDVVIVDYLELMRPVRENQHEYQAQQRIAEELRGLAMENKFLLWTATQTNRQGRAVKVITDAELGDSYGKIRTCDFAVSLNQSEEEFDNGRMRAYVVKSRNGRPRFTVPMEVDYNILKMTEGEDIEDEE
;
A
#
# COMPACT_ATOMS: atom_id res chain seq x y z
N GLN A 1 -5.69 16.77 -14.39
CA GLN A 1 -5.88 15.53 -13.58
C GLN A 1 -7.08 14.80 -14.17
N LEU A 2 -6.90 13.55 -14.64
CA LEU A 2 -7.99 12.75 -15.20
C LEU A 2 -9.07 12.51 -14.14
N LYS A 3 -10.35 12.57 -14.54
CA LYS A 3 -11.47 12.25 -13.64
C LYS A 3 -11.47 10.75 -13.31
N VAL A 4 -11.97 10.36 -12.14
CA VAL A 4 -12.03 8.95 -11.70
C VAL A 4 -12.74 8.07 -12.75
N SER A 5 -13.80 8.58 -13.38
CA SER A 5 -14.52 7.90 -14.45
C SER A 5 -13.64 7.60 -15.68
N GLU A 6 -12.75 8.53 -16.06
CA GLU A 6 -11.86 8.35 -17.22
C GLU A 6 -10.79 7.29 -16.91
N ARG A 7 -10.29 7.26 -15.67
CA ARG A 7 -9.36 6.22 -15.21
C ARG A 7 -10.01 4.84 -15.17
N LEU A 8 -11.28 4.77 -14.78
CA LEU A 8 -12.04 3.50 -14.79
C LEU A 8 -12.19 2.96 -16.22
N SER A 9 -12.46 3.84 -17.19
CA SER A 9 -12.50 3.44 -18.60
C SER A 9 -11.14 2.94 -19.12
N ILE A 10 -10.03 3.59 -18.72
CA ILE A 10 -8.68 3.12 -19.06
C ILE A 10 -8.44 1.72 -18.46
N PHE A 11 -8.85 1.48 -17.22
CA PHE A 11 -8.72 0.16 -16.59
C PHE A 11 -9.50 -0.90 -17.38
N GLN A 12 -10.79 -0.64 -17.68
CA GLN A 12 -11.64 -1.58 -18.43
C GLN A 12 -11.10 -1.87 -19.84
N ASN A 13 -10.51 -0.89 -20.51
CA ASN A 13 -9.92 -1.10 -21.83
C ASN A 13 -8.67 -1.98 -21.78
N ASN A 14 -7.83 -1.84 -20.75
CA ASN A 14 -6.61 -2.65 -20.61
C ASN A 14 -6.89 -4.03 -20.00
N PHE A 15 -7.94 -4.13 -19.18
CA PHE A 15 -8.32 -5.34 -18.45
C PHE A 15 -9.83 -5.61 -18.66
N PRO A 16 -10.23 -6.06 -19.86
CA PRO A 16 -11.65 -6.21 -20.22
C PRO A 16 -12.40 -7.22 -19.36
N ASP A 17 -11.71 -8.24 -18.85
CA ASP A 17 -12.27 -9.24 -17.93
C ASP A 17 -12.13 -8.82 -16.46
N GLY A 18 -11.44 -7.71 -16.18
CA GLY A 18 -11.21 -7.17 -14.85
C GLY A 18 -12.39 -6.36 -14.34
N LYS A 19 -12.79 -6.59 -13.10
CA LYS A 19 -13.79 -5.78 -12.39
C LYS A 19 -13.08 -4.91 -11.34
N LEU A 20 -13.39 -3.62 -11.34
CA LEU A 20 -12.87 -2.64 -10.37
C LEU A 20 -14.02 -1.92 -9.68
N VAL A 21 -14.05 -1.98 -8.35
CA VAL A 21 -14.96 -1.22 -7.49
C VAL A 21 -14.15 -0.22 -6.68
N ILE A 22 -14.54 1.06 -6.74
CA ILE A 22 -13.92 2.14 -5.96
C ILE A 22 -14.95 2.61 -4.94
N LYS A 23 -14.60 2.53 -3.64
CA LYS A 23 -15.44 3.01 -2.55
C LYS A 23 -14.68 4.06 -1.74
N GLU A 24 -15.21 5.27 -1.72
CA GLU A 24 -14.69 6.36 -0.89
C GLU A 24 -15.37 6.39 0.47
N PHE A 25 -14.58 6.64 1.50
CA PHE A 25 -15.05 6.88 2.87
C PHE A 25 -14.51 8.23 3.34
N PRO A 26 -15.29 9.01 4.11
CA PRO A 26 -14.75 10.18 4.77
C PRO A 26 -13.56 9.82 5.66
N THR A 27 -12.54 10.68 5.66
CA THR A 27 -11.29 10.48 6.40
C THR A 27 -11.56 10.20 7.88
N GLY A 28 -10.90 9.17 8.43
CA GLY A 28 -11.03 8.83 9.86
C GLY A 28 -12.38 8.21 10.26
N THR A 29 -13.21 7.79 9.31
CA THR A 29 -14.50 7.14 9.62
C THR A 29 -14.51 5.63 9.43
N ALA A 30 -13.75 5.11 8.47
CA ALA A 30 -13.76 3.70 8.12
C ALA A 30 -12.93 2.89 9.12
N THR A 31 -13.55 1.88 9.71
CA THR A 31 -12.88 0.87 10.55
C THR A 31 -12.70 -0.42 9.76
N VAL A 32 -11.93 -1.39 10.27
CA VAL A 32 -11.86 -2.73 9.66
C VAL A 32 -13.24 -3.40 9.62
N ASN A 33 -14.12 -3.12 10.59
CA ASN A 33 -15.51 -3.60 10.55
C ASN A 33 -16.32 -2.97 9.42
N THR A 34 -16.04 -1.71 9.06
CA THR A 34 -16.63 -1.06 7.89
C THR A 34 -16.24 -1.79 6.61
N LEU A 35 -14.97 -2.17 6.46
CA LEU A 35 -14.50 -2.95 5.32
C LEU A 35 -15.11 -4.35 5.29
N ARG A 36 -15.21 -5.03 6.44
CA ARG A 36 -15.86 -6.34 6.55
C ARG A 36 -17.32 -6.27 6.07
N ALA A 37 -18.06 -5.24 6.51
CA ALA A 37 -19.44 -5.02 6.06
C ALA A 37 -19.52 -4.76 4.55
N LEU A 38 -18.58 -3.99 3.99
CA LEU A 38 -18.49 -3.77 2.55
C LEU A 38 -18.28 -5.08 1.78
N MET A 39 -17.36 -5.96 2.22
CA MET A 39 -17.13 -7.25 1.56
C MET A 39 -18.39 -8.11 1.52
N VAL A 40 -19.14 -8.16 2.63
CA VAL A 40 -20.42 -8.87 2.71
C VAL A 40 -21.45 -8.26 1.76
N GLN A 41 -21.53 -6.93 1.68
CA GLN A 41 -22.44 -6.24 0.77
C GLN A 41 -22.12 -6.55 -0.70
N LEU A 42 -20.85 -6.42 -1.10
CA LEU A 42 -20.40 -6.68 -2.47
C LEU A 42 -20.68 -8.12 -2.88
N LYS A 43 -20.39 -9.08 -2.01
CA LYS A 43 -20.67 -10.49 -2.25
C LYS A 43 -22.16 -10.77 -2.42
N ASN A 44 -22.99 -10.27 -1.51
CA ASN A 44 -24.40 -10.65 -1.45
C ASN A 44 -25.30 -9.90 -2.45
N TYR A 45 -24.95 -8.65 -2.80
CA TYR A 45 -25.81 -7.79 -3.62
C TYR A 45 -25.23 -7.48 -5.00
N GLU A 46 -23.92 -7.57 -5.17
CA GLU A 46 -23.24 -7.22 -6.42
C GLU A 46 -22.55 -8.43 -7.08
N GLU A 47 -22.67 -9.62 -6.48
CA GLU A 47 -21.99 -10.85 -6.92
C GLU A 47 -20.49 -10.62 -7.19
N PHE A 48 -19.87 -9.80 -6.33
CA PHE A 48 -18.49 -9.38 -6.44
C PHE A 48 -17.69 -9.82 -5.22
N GLU A 49 -16.77 -10.76 -5.43
CA GLU A 49 -15.79 -11.22 -4.45
C GLU A 49 -14.38 -10.81 -4.94
N PRO A 50 -13.73 -9.82 -4.33
CA PRO A 50 -12.44 -9.34 -4.81
C PRO A 50 -11.30 -10.31 -4.52
N ASP A 51 -10.43 -10.55 -5.50
CA ASP A 51 -9.14 -11.23 -5.30
C ASP A 51 -8.11 -10.32 -4.62
N VAL A 52 -8.26 -9.00 -4.81
CA VAL A 52 -7.36 -7.97 -4.28
C VAL A 52 -8.16 -6.83 -3.68
N VAL A 53 -7.78 -6.42 -2.48
CA VAL A 53 -8.32 -5.24 -1.80
C VAL A 53 -7.19 -4.25 -1.52
N ILE A 54 -7.34 -3.03 -2.02
CA ILE A 54 -6.40 -1.93 -1.79
C ILE A 54 -7.04 -0.95 -0.81
N VAL A 55 -6.34 -0.66 0.29
CA VAL A 55 -6.74 0.36 1.26
C VAL A 55 -5.76 1.52 1.18
N ASP A 56 -6.25 2.69 0.79
CA ASP A 56 -5.48 3.93 0.71
C ASP A 56 -5.95 4.92 1.79
N TYR A 57 -5.27 5.06 2.92
CA TYR A 57 -4.16 4.24 3.42
C TYR A 57 -4.29 4.01 4.94
N LEU A 58 -3.44 3.14 5.51
CA LEU A 58 -3.61 2.57 6.86
C LEU A 58 -3.87 3.61 7.95
N GLU A 59 -3.10 4.70 7.98
CA GLU A 59 -3.22 5.72 9.04
C GLU A 59 -4.48 6.60 8.94
N LEU A 60 -5.25 6.54 7.85
CA LEU A 60 -6.54 7.25 7.75
C LEU A 60 -7.73 6.42 8.24
N MET A 61 -7.50 5.16 8.61
CA MET A 61 -8.53 4.31 9.18
C MET A 61 -8.77 4.65 10.65
N ARG A 62 -10.02 4.52 11.08
CA ARG A 62 -10.39 4.62 12.50
C ARG A 62 -10.12 3.28 13.18
N PRO A 63 -9.43 3.26 14.34
CA PRO A 63 -9.28 2.03 15.11
C PRO A 63 -10.63 1.58 15.68
N VAL A 64 -10.85 0.28 15.76
CA VAL A 64 -12.08 -0.29 16.35
C VAL A 64 -12.14 -0.02 17.86
N ARG A 65 -10.98 -0.02 18.53
CA ARG A 65 -10.86 0.31 19.95
C ARG A 65 -10.30 1.71 20.12
N GLU A 66 -10.97 2.50 20.94
CA GLU A 66 -10.56 3.87 21.26
C GLU A 66 -9.66 3.91 22.51
N ASN A 67 -9.06 5.07 22.80
CA ASN A 67 -8.21 5.33 23.97
C ASN A 67 -6.88 4.55 24.00
N GLN A 68 -6.27 4.37 22.82
CA GLN A 68 -4.94 3.77 22.70
C GLN A 68 -3.94 4.81 22.23
N HIS A 69 -2.66 4.59 22.52
CA HIS A 69 -1.61 5.37 21.87
C HIS A 69 -1.62 5.11 20.37
N GLU A 70 -1.35 6.15 19.57
CA GLU A 70 -1.40 6.12 18.11
C GLU A 70 -0.66 4.92 17.50
N TYR A 71 0.57 4.64 17.95
CA TYR A 71 1.36 3.51 17.43
C TYR A 71 0.70 2.14 17.70
N GLN A 72 0.02 1.99 18.84
CA GLN A 72 -0.70 0.75 19.18
C GLN A 72 -1.98 0.62 18.36
N ALA A 73 -2.67 1.73 18.12
CA ALA A 73 -3.85 1.78 17.27
C ALA A 73 -3.48 1.37 15.83
N GLN A 74 -2.42 1.94 15.27
CA GLN A 74 -1.93 1.61 13.92
C GLN A 74 -1.47 0.15 13.81
N GLN A 75 -0.76 -0.37 14.81
CA GLN A 75 -0.40 -1.80 14.85
C GLN A 75 -1.64 -2.70 14.83
N ARG A 76 -2.67 -2.37 15.63
CA ARG A 76 -3.91 -3.14 15.67
C ARG A 76 -4.68 -3.08 14.35
N ILE A 77 -4.73 -1.93 13.71
CA ILE A 77 -5.34 -1.80 12.37
C ILE A 77 -4.60 -2.73 11.40
N ALA A 78 -3.27 -2.76 11.40
CA ALA A 78 -2.49 -3.68 10.56
C ALA A 78 -2.81 -5.16 10.84
N GLU A 79 -2.91 -5.54 12.11
CA GLU A 79 -3.29 -6.90 12.56
C GLU A 79 -4.71 -7.28 12.11
N GLU A 80 -5.67 -6.38 12.29
CA GLU A 80 -7.08 -6.59 11.94
C GLU A 80 -7.28 -6.65 10.41
N LEU A 81 -6.59 -5.80 9.64
CA LEU A 81 -6.61 -5.86 8.17
C LEU A 81 -6.06 -7.20 7.67
N ARG A 82 -4.95 -7.68 8.25
CA ARG A 82 -4.42 -9.00 7.93
C ARG A 82 -5.42 -10.10 8.27
N GLY A 83 -6.07 -10.02 9.44
CA GLY A 83 -7.13 -10.94 9.82
C GLY A 83 -8.27 -10.97 8.81
N LEU A 84 -8.74 -9.81 8.37
CA LEU A 84 -9.78 -9.68 7.35
C LEU A 84 -9.37 -10.35 6.02
N ALA A 85 -8.15 -10.13 5.58
CA ALA A 85 -7.60 -10.74 4.36
C ALA A 85 -7.53 -12.27 4.47
N MET A 86 -7.09 -12.79 5.61
CA MET A 86 -7.03 -14.24 5.87
C MET A 86 -8.41 -14.89 5.93
N GLU A 87 -9.40 -14.23 6.57
CA GLU A 87 -10.78 -14.70 6.66
C GLU A 87 -11.43 -14.86 5.28
N ASN A 88 -11.15 -13.92 4.37
CA ASN A 88 -11.80 -13.84 3.06
C ASN A 88 -10.92 -14.36 1.91
N LYS A 89 -9.67 -14.76 2.19
CA LYS A 89 -8.71 -15.32 1.22
C LYS A 89 -8.39 -14.39 0.03
N PHE A 90 -8.24 -13.10 0.27
CA PHE A 90 -7.81 -12.13 -0.75
C PHE A 90 -6.44 -11.52 -0.41
N LEU A 91 -5.77 -10.94 -1.41
CA LEU A 91 -4.58 -10.11 -1.20
C LEU A 91 -5.00 -8.73 -0.68
N LEU A 92 -4.51 -8.34 0.49
CA LEU A 92 -4.68 -6.98 0.98
C LEU A 92 -3.41 -6.17 0.77
N TRP A 93 -3.54 -5.00 0.14
CA TRP A 93 -2.46 -4.05 -0.05
C TRP A 93 -2.81 -2.70 0.56
N THR A 94 -1.87 -2.08 1.26
CA THR A 94 -2.05 -0.74 1.81
C THR A 94 -0.73 0.00 1.85
N ALA A 95 -0.80 1.33 1.92
CA ALA A 95 0.36 2.18 2.14
C ALA A 95 0.46 2.58 3.63
N THR A 96 1.67 2.92 4.06
CA THR A 96 1.93 3.47 5.38
C THR A 96 3.00 4.55 5.29
N GLN A 97 2.90 5.58 6.13
CA GLN A 97 3.90 6.63 6.17
C GLN A 97 5.09 6.24 7.05
N THR A 98 6.27 6.65 6.60
CA THR A 98 7.51 6.51 7.37
C THR A 98 7.60 7.63 8.42
N ASN A 99 8.40 7.39 9.46
CA ASN A 99 8.68 8.43 10.45
C ASN A 99 9.65 9.49 9.88
N ARG A 100 9.96 10.52 10.70
CA ARG A 100 10.88 11.60 10.31
C ARG A 100 12.30 11.10 10.00
N GLN A 101 12.77 10.04 10.66
CA GLN A 101 14.11 9.47 10.42
C GLN A 101 14.18 8.83 9.03
N GLY A 102 13.13 8.11 8.64
CA GLY A 102 13.00 7.54 7.30
C GLY A 102 13.09 8.57 6.17
N ARG A 103 12.73 9.83 6.42
CA ARG A 103 12.84 10.90 5.40
C ARG A 103 14.28 11.38 5.15
N ALA A 104 15.21 11.09 6.06
CA ALA A 104 16.58 11.58 5.99
C ALA A 104 17.56 10.53 5.42
N VAL A 105 17.11 9.29 5.24
CA VAL A 105 17.97 8.19 4.75
C VAL A 105 17.79 7.98 3.26
N LYS A 106 18.85 7.46 2.62
CA LYS A 106 18.81 7.11 1.19
C LYS A 106 17.92 5.91 0.89
N VAL A 107 17.84 4.96 1.83
CA VAL A 107 17.05 3.73 1.72
C VAL A 107 16.41 3.47 3.07
N ILE A 108 15.09 3.33 3.09
CA ILE A 108 14.30 3.07 4.29
C ILE A 108 14.27 1.56 4.50
N THR A 109 14.90 1.12 5.57
CA THR A 109 15.00 -0.29 5.99
C THR A 109 14.17 -0.53 7.26
N ASP A 110 14.28 -1.74 7.83
CA ASP A 110 13.67 -2.06 9.11
C ASP A 110 14.24 -1.24 10.29
N ALA A 111 15.49 -0.77 10.17
CA ALA A 111 16.15 0.04 11.20
C ALA A 111 15.47 1.40 11.40
N GLU A 112 14.96 2.02 10.34
CA GLU A 112 14.36 3.37 10.39
C GLU A 112 12.90 3.38 10.84
N LEU A 113 12.26 2.23 11.02
CA LEU A 113 10.83 2.19 11.31
C LEU A 113 10.50 2.56 12.76
N GLY A 114 11.39 2.31 13.73
CA GLY A 114 11.17 2.68 15.14
C GLY A 114 9.78 2.26 15.65
N ASP A 115 8.99 3.21 16.15
CA ASP A 115 7.61 2.98 16.61
C ASP A 115 6.65 2.47 15.51
N SER A 116 6.97 2.75 14.24
CA SER A 116 6.22 2.24 13.08
C SER A 116 6.46 0.76 12.80
N TYR A 117 7.42 0.13 13.48
CA TYR A 117 7.73 -1.29 13.28
C TYR A 117 6.53 -2.20 13.55
N GLY A 118 5.65 -1.81 14.48
CA GLY A 118 4.40 -2.54 14.76
C GLY A 118 3.54 -2.74 13.50
N LYS A 119 3.50 -1.76 12.60
CA LYS A 119 2.71 -1.78 11.36
C LYS A 119 3.18 -2.86 10.39
N ILE A 120 4.50 -3.01 10.23
CA ILE A 120 5.08 -3.96 9.27
C ILE A 120 5.32 -5.35 9.85
N ARG A 121 5.27 -5.49 11.19
CA ARG A 121 5.60 -6.73 11.88
C ARG A 121 4.71 -7.89 11.44
N THR A 122 3.43 -7.60 11.21
CA THR A 122 2.44 -8.61 10.81
C THR A 122 2.37 -8.80 9.30
N CYS A 123 2.78 -7.82 8.50
CA CYS A 123 2.80 -7.91 7.03
C CYS A 123 3.63 -9.09 6.52
N ASP A 124 3.16 -9.68 5.43
CA ASP A 124 3.82 -10.80 4.74
C ASP A 124 4.85 -10.32 3.72
N PHE A 125 4.65 -9.11 3.17
CA PHE A 125 5.54 -8.45 2.23
C PHE A 125 5.52 -6.94 2.49
N ALA A 126 6.68 -6.27 2.40
CA ALA A 126 6.79 -4.82 2.55
C ALA A 126 7.91 -4.27 1.67
N VAL A 127 7.60 -3.16 0.99
CA VAL A 127 8.52 -2.43 0.11
C VAL A 127 8.55 -0.97 0.54
N SER A 128 9.75 -0.39 0.62
CA SER A 128 9.90 1.06 0.75
C SER A 128 10.14 1.68 -0.63
N LEU A 129 9.53 2.83 -0.87
CA LEU A 129 9.79 3.65 -2.05
C LEU A 129 10.76 4.76 -1.64
N ASN A 130 11.90 4.83 -2.33
CA ASN A 130 13.02 5.69 -1.97
C ASN A 130 13.40 6.52 -3.19
N GLN A 131 13.56 7.82 -2.99
CA GLN A 131 13.82 8.75 -4.08
C GLN A 131 14.56 9.97 -3.53
N SER A 132 15.75 10.23 -4.07
CA SER A 132 16.48 11.48 -3.90
C SER A 132 15.95 12.58 -4.83
N GLU A 133 16.35 13.83 -4.60
CA GLU A 133 15.97 14.94 -5.47
C GLU A 133 16.46 14.73 -6.92
N GLU A 134 17.68 14.25 -7.09
CA GLU A 134 18.24 13.94 -8.41
C GLU A 134 17.45 12.82 -9.12
N GLU A 135 17.07 11.76 -8.39
CA GLU A 135 16.23 10.71 -8.94
C GLU A 135 14.84 11.24 -9.33
N PHE A 136 14.24 12.10 -8.49
CA PHE A 136 12.97 12.73 -8.77
C PHE A 136 12.99 13.55 -10.07
N ASP A 137 14.02 14.40 -10.24
CA ASP A 137 14.18 15.24 -11.43
C ASP A 137 14.36 14.41 -12.71
N ASN A 138 14.94 13.21 -12.59
CA ASN A 138 15.15 12.27 -13.69
C ASN A 138 14.01 11.24 -13.85
N GLY A 139 12.92 11.34 -13.08
CA GLY A 139 11.82 10.37 -13.13
C GLY A 139 12.22 8.96 -12.70
N ARG A 140 13.19 8.82 -11.78
CA ARG A 140 13.72 7.56 -11.25
C ARG A 140 13.38 7.37 -9.78
N MET A 141 13.37 6.14 -9.31
CA MET A 141 13.07 5.75 -7.93
C MET A 141 13.71 4.39 -7.62
N ARG A 142 13.85 4.06 -6.33
CA ARG A 142 14.27 2.75 -5.85
C ARG A 142 13.20 2.11 -4.97
N ALA A 143 12.70 0.96 -5.39
CA ALA A 143 11.83 0.12 -4.57
C ALA A 143 12.69 -0.90 -3.79
N TYR A 144 12.79 -0.76 -2.47
CA TYR A 144 13.58 -1.67 -1.64
C TYR A 144 12.69 -2.66 -0.90
N VAL A 145 12.91 -3.96 -1.12
CA VAL A 145 12.17 -5.03 -0.45
C VAL A 145 12.64 -5.14 1.00
N VAL A 146 11.97 -4.42 1.90
CA VAL A 146 12.24 -4.43 3.35
C VAL A 146 11.97 -5.81 3.93
N LYS A 147 10.87 -6.45 3.51
CA LYS A 147 10.42 -7.72 4.08
C LYS A 147 9.74 -8.61 3.05
N SER A 148 10.06 -9.90 3.12
CA SER A 148 9.38 -10.97 2.39
C SER A 148 9.33 -12.21 3.26
N ARG A 149 8.12 -12.71 3.59
CA ARG A 149 7.96 -13.88 4.46
C ARG A 149 8.34 -15.18 3.75
N ASN A 150 8.02 -15.28 2.46
CA ASN A 150 8.17 -16.50 1.66
C ASN A 150 9.24 -16.37 0.55
N GLY A 151 10.06 -15.31 0.58
CA GLY A 151 11.05 -15.04 -0.44
C GLY A 151 12.25 -14.27 0.11
N ARG A 152 13.17 -13.89 -0.78
CA ARG A 152 14.37 -13.13 -0.44
C ARG A 152 13.98 -11.69 -0.08
N PRO A 153 14.33 -11.15 1.09
CA PRO A 153 14.25 -9.72 1.37
C PRO A 153 15.59 -9.04 1.04
N ARG A 154 15.66 -7.72 1.24
CA ARG A 154 16.88 -6.91 1.20
C ARG A 154 17.54 -6.82 -0.18
N PHE A 155 16.74 -6.51 -1.18
CA PHE A 155 17.22 -6.13 -2.50
C PHE A 155 16.44 -4.92 -3.00
N THR A 156 17.07 -4.17 -3.89
CA THR A 156 16.49 -2.99 -4.53
C THR A 156 16.06 -3.36 -5.94
N VAL A 157 14.92 -2.83 -6.36
CA VAL A 157 14.44 -2.85 -7.73
C VAL A 157 14.47 -1.40 -8.23
N PRO A 158 15.20 -1.10 -9.31
CA PRO A 158 15.15 0.21 -9.95
C PRO A 158 13.75 0.45 -10.52
N MET A 159 13.26 1.68 -10.39
CA MET A 159 11.94 2.08 -10.84
C MET A 159 12.02 3.37 -11.64
N GLU A 160 11.18 3.49 -12.66
CA GLU A 160 10.92 4.73 -13.38
C GLU A 160 9.51 5.23 -13.06
N VAL A 161 9.33 6.55 -13.03
CA VAL A 161 8.08 7.21 -12.69
C VAL A 161 7.80 8.30 -13.72
N ASP A 162 6.72 8.11 -14.50
CA ASP A 162 6.15 9.17 -15.32
C ASP A 162 5.13 9.97 -14.49
N TYR A 163 5.56 11.12 -13.99
CA TYR A 163 4.73 12.02 -13.17
C TYR A 163 3.55 12.65 -13.92
N ASN A 164 3.55 12.69 -15.25
CA ASN A 164 2.45 13.26 -16.02
C ASN A 164 1.21 12.35 -15.97
N ILE A 165 1.43 11.04 -15.97
CA ILE A 165 0.37 10.02 -15.93
C ILE A 165 0.32 9.23 -14.63
N LEU A 166 1.25 9.49 -13.70
CA LEU A 166 1.41 8.79 -12.42
C LEU A 166 1.61 7.28 -12.60
N LYS A 167 2.44 6.89 -13.57
CA LYS A 167 2.76 5.49 -13.87
C LYS A 167 4.15 5.16 -13.34
N MET A 168 4.25 4.04 -12.64
CA MET A 168 5.53 3.46 -12.23
C MET A 168 5.81 2.20 -13.05
N THR A 169 7.05 2.02 -13.47
CA THR A 169 7.54 0.82 -14.18
C THR A 169 8.86 0.36 -13.59
N GLU A 170 9.16 -0.93 -13.71
CA GLU A 170 10.51 -1.44 -13.43
C GLU A 170 11.49 -0.76 -14.39
N GLY A 171 12.55 -0.19 -13.84
CA GLY A 171 13.62 0.45 -14.59
C GLY A 171 14.74 -0.54 -14.95
N GLU A 172 15.71 -0.07 -15.72
CA GLU A 172 16.94 -0.83 -15.95
C GLU A 172 17.89 -0.72 -14.75
N ASP A 173 18.70 -1.75 -14.52
CA ASP A 173 19.75 -1.71 -13.51
C ASP A 173 20.70 -0.55 -13.81
N ILE A 174 20.94 0.28 -12.80
CA ILE A 174 22.01 1.26 -12.87
C ILE A 174 23.28 0.46 -12.62
N GLU A 175 24.08 0.24 -13.67
CA GLU A 175 25.49 -0.12 -13.48
C GLU A 175 26.10 1.02 -12.66
N ASP A 176 26.33 0.77 -11.36
CA ASP A 176 27.12 1.67 -10.53
C ASP A 176 28.50 1.76 -11.21
N GLU A 177 28.80 2.88 -11.87
CA GLU A 177 30.17 3.17 -12.31
C GLU A 177 31.07 3.16 -11.07
N GLU A 178 31.96 2.16 -10.98
CA GLU A 178 32.99 2.04 -9.93
C GLU A 178 33.91 3.26 -9.85
#